data_AF-A0A5K0WII9-F1
#
_entry.id   AF-A0A5K0WII9-F1
#
_cell.length_a   1.000
_cell.length_b   1.000
_cell.length_c   1.000
_cell.angle_alpha   90.00
_cell.angle_beta   90.00
_cell.angle_gamma   90.00
#
_symmetry.space_group_name_H-M   'P 1'
#
loop_
_entity.id
_entity.type
_entity.pdbx_description
1 polymer ?
#
loop_
_entity_poly.entity_id
_entity_poly.type
_entity_poly.pdbx_seq_one_letter_code
_entity_poly.pdbx_strand_id
1 'polypeptide(L)'
;MAELVAINRSLSDLVKTLQDEVAGLWASNQRLLRTNSASSSQERTSRIDVQRSAKYSGSRDPRAIGNFLFQVDYYLDLQNVVEEDLRIKTAAMLLEGDVVAWWRRKMLDIENGDYMIRTFDDFRKQLKGYFMSVDAERHAYQLVANLKQTGALRDYIRAYQKVMLDVPMMPEKDKLHWFIIGLQFWAQADVERSNPETLE
;
A
#
# COMPACT_ATOMS: atom_id res chain seq x y z
N MET A 1 36.60 -5.08 -71.76
CA MET A 1 37.68 -5.11 -70.74
C MET A 1 37.66 -3.86 -69.87
N ALA A 2 37.67 -2.64 -70.41
CA ALA A 2 37.68 -1.40 -69.61
C ALA A 2 36.43 -1.18 -68.74
N GLU A 3 35.23 -1.50 -69.24
CA GLU A 3 33.96 -1.32 -68.49
C GLU A 3 33.84 -2.25 -67.28
N LEU A 4 34.24 -3.51 -67.41
CA LEU A 4 34.24 -4.48 -66.29
C LEU A 4 35.20 -4.05 -65.16
N VAL A 5 36.32 -3.43 -65.50
CA VAL A 5 37.28 -2.89 -64.51
C VAL A 5 36.71 -1.66 -63.80
N ALA A 6 35.97 -0.81 -64.51
CA ALA A 6 35.31 0.36 -63.92
C ALA A 6 34.18 -0.05 -62.95
N ILE A 7 33.38 -1.05 -63.33
CA ILE A 7 32.32 -1.61 -62.48
C ILE A 7 32.91 -2.25 -61.21
N ASN A 8 34.00 -3.01 -61.33
CA ASN A 8 34.63 -3.64 -60.16
C ASN A 8 35.25 -2.61 -59.19
N ARG A 9 35.79 -1.50 -59.71
CA ARG A 9 36.25 -0.38 -58.87
C ARG A 9 35.08 0.30 -58.15
N SER A 10 34.01 0.61 -58.87
CA SER A 10 32.79 1.19 -58.29
C SER A 10 32.18 0.31 -57.19
N LEU A 11 32.14 -1.00 -57.42
CA LEU A 11 31.65 -1.97 -56.44
C LEU A 11 32.57 -2.05 -55.21
N SER A 12 33.88 -1.97 -55.40
CA SER A 12 34.84 -1.90 -54.29
C SER A 12 34.71 -0.60 -53.48
N ASP A 13 34.43 0.52 -54.12
CA ASP A 13 34.23 1.82 -53.44
C ASP A 13 32.93 1.81 -52.62
N LEU A 14 31.87 1.20 -53.14
CA LEU A 14 30.61 1.02 -52.41
C LEU A 14 30.76 0.09 -51.20
N VAL A 15 31.47 -1.03 -51.37
CA VAL A 15 31.77 -1.94 -50.24
C VAL A 15 32.54 -1.23 -49.15
N LYS A 16 33.52 -0.40 -49.51
CA LYS A 16 34.29 0.38 -48.55
C LYS A 16 33.44 1.41 -47.82
N THR A 17 32.54 2.08 -48.54
CA THR A 17 31.60 3.06 -47.95
C THR A 17 30.68 2.40 -46.93
N LEU A 18 30.14 1.22 -47.25
CA LEU A 18 29.29 0.47 -46.32
C LEU A 18 30.05 -0.01 -45.09
N GLN A 19 31.32 -0.39 -45.24
CA GLN A 19 32.16 -0.77 -44.10
C GLN A 19 32.39 0.41 -43.15
N ASP A 20 32.63 1.61 -43.70
CA ASP A 20 32.81 2.83 -42.91
C ASP A 20 31.51 3.22 -42.17
N GLU A 21 30.34 3.07 -42.81
CA GLU A 21 29.04 3.31 -42.16
C GLU A 21 28.77 2.31 -41.03
N VAL A 22 29.02 1.02 -41.25
CA VAL A 22 28.85 -0.02 -40.22
C VAL A 22 29.76 0.24 -39.02
N ALA A 23 31.01 0.67 -39.27
CA ALA A 23 31.93 1.05 -38.20
C ALA A 23 31.43 2.30 -37.43
N GLY A 24 30.88 3.29 -38.15
CA GLY A 24 30.26 4.48 -37.56
C GLY A 24 29.05 4.15 -36.70
N LEU A 25 28.16 3.26 -37.16
CA LEU A 25 26.99 2.80 -36.41
C LEU A 25 27.39 2.02 -35.17
N TRP A 26 28.42 1.16 -35.26
CA TRP A 26 28.96 0.46 -34.10
C TRP A 26 29.48 1.41 -33.03
N ALA A 27 30.26 2.41 -33.43
CA ALA A 27 30.78 3.43 -32.51
C ALA A 27 29.64 4.25 -31.86
N SER A 28 28.61 4.62 -32.62
CA SER A 28 27.42 5.31 -32.12
C SER A 28 26.65 4.47 -31.11
N ASN A 29 26.42 3.19 -31.41
CA ASN A 29 25.69 2.29 -30.53
C ASN A 29 26.47 2.03 -29.23
N GLN A 30 27.80 1.86 -29.31
CA GLN A 30 28.65 1.72 -28.13
C GLN A 30 28.70 2.99 -27.27
N ARG A 31 28.57 4.17 -27.89
CA ARG A 31 28.42 5.45 -27.17
C ARG A 31 27.07 5.54 -26.45
N LEU A 32 25.98 5.13 -27.11
CA LEU A 32 24.64 5.07 -26.52
C LEU A 32 24.56 4.07 -25.36
N LEU A 33 25.21 2.91 -25.48
CA LEU A 33 25.30 1.91 -24.39
C LEU A 33 26.06 2.47 -23.19
N ARG A 34 27.14 3.24 -23.41
CA ARG A 34 27.88 3.92 -22.33
C ARG A 34 27.06 5.02 -21.66
N THR A 35 26.31 5.82 -22.42
CA THR A 35 25.42 6.84 -21.83
C THR A 35 24.27 6.20 -21.06
N ASN A 36 23.68 5.11 -21.56
CA ASN A 36 22.63 4.38 -20.82
C ASN A 36 23.15 3.71 -19.55
N SER A 37 24.40 3.25 -19.52
CA SER A 37 25.03 2.69 -18.32
C SER A 37 25.32 3.76 -17.26
N ALA A 38 25.62 4.99 -17.70
CA ALA A 38 25.78 6.14 -16.81
C ALA A 38 24.41 6.67 -16.32
N SER A 39 23.38 6.66 -17.17
CA SER A 39 22.02 7.09 -16.82
C SER A 39 21.25 6.08 -15.96
N SER A 40 21.48 4.77 -16.11
CA SER A 40 20.87 3.74 -15.26
C SER A 40 21.39 3.75 -13.83
N SER A 41 22.53 4.40 -13.60
CA SER A 41 23.09 4.65 -12.26
C SER A 41 22.46 5.88 -11.57
N GLN A 42 21.65 6.66 -12.29
CA GLN A 42 21.19 7.98 -11.89
C GLN A 42 19.67 8.19 -11.98
N GLU A 43 18.89 7.11 -12.10
CA GLU A 43 17.53 7.04 -11.53
C GLU A 43 17.61 6.48 -10.12
N ARG A 44 18.43 7.11 -9.27
CA ARG A 44 18.15 7.06 -7.84
C ARG A 44 16.96 7.98 -7.65
N THR A 45 15.76 7.44 -7.85
CA THR A 45 14.58 7.96 -7.18
C THR A 45 15.03 8.24 -5.76
N SER A 46 14.92 9.49 -5.33
CA SER A 46 15.18 9.89 -3.96
C SER A 46 14.29 9.00 -3.11
N ARG A 47 14.82 7.87 -2.63
CA ARG A 47 14.14 7.00 -1.69
C ARG A 47 13.94 7.89 -0.49
N ILE A 48 12.72 8.41 -0.37
CA ILE A 48 12.27 9.15 0.79
C ILE A 48 12.60 8.23 1.95
N ASP A 49 13.53 8.66 2.80
CA ASP A 49 13.85 7.95 4.04
C ASP A 49 12.67 8.18 4.99
N VAL A 50 11.58 7.48 4.70
CA VAL A 50 10.40 7.44 5.53
C VAL A 50 10.85 6.74 6.80
N GLN A 51 10.92 7.50 7.89
CA GLN A 51 11.09 6.99 9.25
C GLN A 51 10.54 5.57 9.37
N ARG A 52 11.40 4.64 9.83
CA ARG A 52 11.11 3.23 10.11
C ARG A 52 9.62 3.01 10.36
N SER A 53 8.92 2.45 9.37
CA SER A 53 7.48 2.21 9.45
C SER A 53 7.13 1.47 10.73
N ALA A 54 5.97 1.79 11.31
CA ALA A 54 5.60 1.25 12.60
C ALA A 54 5.55 -0.28 12.52
N LYS A 55 6.24 -0.93 13.45
CA LYS A 55 6.24 -2.39 13.54
C LYS A 55 4.94 -2.88 14.15
N TYR A 56 4.52 -4.07 13.75
CA TYR A 56 3.31 -4.70 14.29
C TYR A 56 3.64 -5.94 15.12
N SER A 57 3.32 -5.87 16.41
CA SER A 57 3.64 -6.91 17.40
C SER A 57 2.50 -7.89 17.69
N GLY A 58 1.37 -7.79 16.98
CA GLY A 58 0.26 -8.74 17.13
C GLY A 58 -0.86 -8.27 18.04
N SER A 59 -0.98 -6.96 18.27
CA SER A 59 -2.13 -6.39 18.99
C SER A 59 -3.43 -6.84 18.36
N ARG A 60 -4.34 -7.41 19.17
CA ARG A 60 -5.69 -7.79 18.72
C ARG A 60 -6.62 -6.60 18.49
N ASP A 61 -6.12 -5.37 18.70
CA ASP A 61 -6.85 -4.15 18.38
C ASP A 61 -7.01 -4.01 16.85
N PRO A 62 -8.25 -3.95 16.34
CA PRO A 62 -8.53 -3.74 14.92
C PRO A 62 -7.85 -2.50 14.34
N ARG A 63 -7.71 -1.43 15.15
CA ARG A 63 -7.01 -0.22 14.73
C ARG A 63 -5.52 -0.47 14.50
N ALA A 64 -4.88 -1.22 15.37
CA ALA A 64 -3.43 -1.44 15.31
C ALA A 64 -3.05 -2.16 14.01
N ILE A 65 -3.76 -3.25 13.70
CA ILE A 65 -3.55 -3.99 12.45
C ILE A 65 -4.00 -3.18 11.21
N GLY A 66 -5.09 -2.42 11.31
CA GLY A 66 -5.56 -1.54 10.24
C GLY A 66 -4.54 -0.45 9.90
N ASN A 67 -4.06 0.28 10.91
CA ASN A 67 -3.05 1.34 10.76
C ASN A 67 -1.73 0.78 10.23
N PHE A 68 -1.28 -0.37 10.73
CA PHE A 68 -0.10 -1.05 10.21
C PHE A 68 -0.23 -1.35 8.71
N LEU A 69 -1.33 -2.02 8.32
CA LEU A 69 -1.55 -2.38 6.92
C LEU A 69 -1.72 -1.16 6.00
N PHE A 70 -2.27 -0.07 6.50
CA PHE A 70 -2.37 1.20 5.78
C PHE A 70 -0.99 1.83 5.56
N GLN A 71 -0.15 1.88 6.60
CA GLN A 71 1.20 2.43 6.50
C GLN A 71 2.08 1.61 5.54
N VAL A 72 1.95 0.28 5.57
CA VAL A 72 2.67 -0.60 4.65
C VAL A 72 2.25 -0.35 3.20
N ASP A 73 0.95 -0.25 2.91
CA ASP A 73 0.46 0.10 1.57
C ASP A 73 1.03 1.43 1.10
N TYR A 74 0.90 2.47 1.94
CA TYR A 74 1.38 3.80 1.60
C TYR A 74 2.88 3.80 1.31
N TYR A 75 3.67 3.05 2.08
CA TYR A 75 5.09 2.88 1.85
C TYR A 75 5.38 2.14 0.54
N LEU A 76 4.69 1.04 0.26
CA LEU A 76 4.85 0.28 -0.98
C LEU A 76 4.51 1.12 -2.21
N ASP A 77 3.46 1.92 -2.12
CA ASP A 77 3.03 2.84 -3.18
C ASP A 77 4.05 3.97 -3.39
N LEU A 78 4.57 4.58 -2.31
CA LEU A 78 5.65 5.56 -2.39
C LEU A 78 6.91 5.01 -3.06
N GLN A 79 7.21 3.73 -2.86
CA GLN A 79 8.36 3.06 -3.45
C GLN A 79 8.06 2.42 -4.82
N ASN A 80 6.83 2.56 -5.34
CA ASN A 80 6.35 1.94 -6.58
C ASN A 80 6.58 0.42 -6.63
N VAL A 81 6.37 -0.28 -5.52
CA VAL A 81 6.55 -1.73 -5.45
C VAL A 81 5.33 -2.45 -6.02
N VAL A 82 5.50 -2.99 -7.23
CA VAL A 82 4.44 -3.73 -7.95
C VAL A 82 4.52 -5.24 -7.72
N GLU A 83 5.70 -5.78 -7.47
CA GLU A 83 5.90 -7.23 -7.30
C GLU A 83 5.29 -7.74 -6.00
N GLU A 84 4.29 -8.62 -6.09
CA GLU A 84 3.56 -9.18 -4.94
C GLU A 84 4.47 -9.83 -3.89
N ASP A 85 5.46 -10.62 -4.33
CA ASP A 85 6.44 -11.25 -3.44
C ASP A 85 7.26 -10.21 -2.65
N LEU A 86 7.66 -9.12 -3.31
CA LEU A 86 8.39 -8.04 -2.66
C LEU A 86 7.49 -7.23 -1.70
N ARG A 87 6.20 -7.04 -2.04
CA ARG A 87 5.21 -6.43 -1.14
C ARG A 87 5.06 -7.26 0.14
N ILE A 88 4.88 -8.58 0.01
CA ILE A 88 4.76 -9.52 1.13
C ILE A 88 6.03 -9.51 1.98
N LYS A 89 7.22 -9.64 1.37
CA LYS A 89 8.50 -9.62 2.09
C LYS A 89 8.72 -8.31 2.84
N THR A 90 8.38 -7.18 2.22
CA THR A 90 8.48 -5.86 2.86
C THR A 90 7.59 -5.77 4.09
N ALA A 91 6.33 -6.19 3.99
CA ALA A 91 5.41 -6.23 5.12
C ALA A 91 5.89 -7.19 6.22
N ALA A 92 6.38 -8.37 5.83
CA ALA A 92 6.90 -9.37 6.74
C ALA A 92 8.10 -8.87 7.57
N MET A 93 8.98 -8.07 6.96
CA MET A 93 10.11 -7.44 7.68
C MET A 93 9.69 -6.43 8.76
N LEU A 94 8.44 -5.94 8.70
CA LEU A 94 7.89 -4.97 9.65
C LEU A 94 7.06 -5.64 10.76
N LEU A 95 6.94 -6.97 10.72
CA LEU A 95 6.33 -7.74 11.79
C LEU A 95 7.31 -7.85 12.98
N GLU A 96 6.77 -7.87 14.19
CA GLU A 96 7.52 -8.02 15.43
C GLU A 96 6.78 -8.96 16.40
N GLY A 97 7.46 -9.38 17.46
CA GLY A 97 6.88 -10.23 18.50
C GLY A 97 6.31 -11.54 17.97
N ASP A 98 5.15 -11.93 18.49
CA ASP A 98 4.50 -13.21 18.19
C ASP A 98 4.05 -13.34 16.73
N VAL A 99 3.88 -12.22 16.03
CA VAL A 99 3.49 -12.20 14.61
C VAL A 99 4.60 -12.76 13.72
N VAL A 100 5.86 -12.57 14.10
CA VAL A 100 7.00 -13.15 13.37
C VAL A 100 7.02 -14.67 13.53
N ALA A 101 6.61 -15.20 14.69
CA ALA A 101 6.50 -16.64 14.90
C ALA A 101 5.35 -17.23 14.06
N TRP A 102 4.21 -16.54 14.04
CA TRP A 102 3.09 -16.89 13.15
C TRP A 102 3.51 -16.90 11.68
N TRP A 103 4.21 -15.85 11.21
CA TRP A 103 4.65 -15.77 9.82
C TRP A 103 5.65 -16.88 9.45
N ARG A 104 6.60 -17.18 10.36
CA ARG A 104 7.53 -18.31 10.18
C ARG A 104 6.80 -19.65 10.07
N ARG A 105 5.73 -19.87 10.84
CA ARG A 105 4.89 -21.08 10.70
C ARG A 105 4.22 -21.12 9.33
N LYS A 106 3.60 -20.00 8.89
CA LYS A 106 2.94 -19.92 7.58
C LYS A 106 3.88 -20.18 6.41
N MET A 107 5.13 -19.74 6.48
CA MET A 107 6.14 -20.04 5.47
C MET A 107 6.39 -21.55 5.33
N LEU A 108 6.49 -22.29 6.45
CA LEU A 108 6.63 -23.74 6.43
C LEU A 108 5.40 -24.43 5.81
N ASP A 109 4.20 -23.96 6.13
CA ASP A 109 2.96 -24.49 5.54
C ASP A 109 2.92 -24.27 4.01
N ILE A 110 3.47 -23.16 3.52
CA ILE A 110 3.59 -22.85 2.08
C ILE A 110 4.63 -23.77 1.41
N GLU A 111 5.77 -23.99 2.05
CA GLU A 111 6.82 -24.90 1.56
C GLU A 111 6.34 -26.35 1.46
N ASN A 112 5.50 -26.79 2.39
CA ASN A 112 4.91 -28.13 2.38
C ASN A 112 3.78 -28.29 1.34
N GLY A 113 3.35 -27.20 0.69
CA GLY A 113 2.28 -27.21 -0.31
C GLY A 113 0.87 -27.21 0.28
N ASP A 114 0.73 -27.08 1.61
CA ASP A 114 -0.56 -27.07 2.30
C ASP A 114 -1.31 -25.74 2.10
N TYR A 115 -0.59 -24.68 1.73
CA TYR A 115 -1.14 -23.33 1.66
C TYR A 115 -0.44 -22.45 0.62
N MET A 116 -1.16 -21.49 0.02
CA MET A 116 -0.60 -20.58 -1.00
C MET A 116 -1.02 -19.13 -0.74
N ILE A 117 -0.04 -18.27 -0.44
CA ILE A 117 -0.18 -16.81 -0.39
C ILE A 117 0.49 -16.26 -1.64
N ARG A 118 -0.29 -15.88 -2.65
CA ARG A 118 0.26 -15.42 -3.95
C ARG A 118 0.24 -13.91 -4.10
N THR A 119 -0.66 -13.26 -3.38
CA THR A 119 -0.86 -11.82 -3.45
C THR A 119 -0.73 -11.19 -2.07
N PHE A 120 -0.45 -9.90 -2.05
CA PHE A 120 -0.45 -9.10 -0.85
C PHE A 120 -1.83 -9.05 -0.20
N ASP A 121 -2.90 -9.12 -0.98
CA ASP A 121 -4.27 -9.21 -0.45
C ASP A 121 -4.51 -10.52 0.32
N ASP A 122 -3.99 -11.65 -0.18
CA ASP A 122 -4.05 -12.94 0.54
C ASP A 122 -3.32 -12.83 1.89
N PHE A 123 -2.14 -12.20 1.90
CA PHE A 123 -1.38 -11.93 3.12
C PHE A 123 -2.19 -11.09 4.11
N ARG A 124 -2.86 -10.02 3.64
CA ARG A 124 -3.71 -9.16 4.47
C ARG A 124 -4.88 -9.94 5.07
N LYS A 125 -5.57 -10.75 4.27
CA LYS A 125 -6.69 -11.58 4.73
C LYS A 125 -6.25 -12.56 5.80
N GLN A 126 -5.10 -13.22 5.61
CA GLN A 126 -4.54 -14.14 6.60
C GLN A 126 -4.11 -13.45 7.89
N LEU A 127 -3.41 -12.32 7.79
CA LEU A 127 -2.98 -11.55 8.94
C LEU A 127 -4.19 -11.04 9.75
N LYS A 128 -5.19 -10.48 9.05
CA LYS A 128 -6.45 -10.03 9.67
C LYS A 128 -7.21 -11.21 10.28
N GLY A 129 -7.37 -12.32 9.56
CA GLY A 129 -8.11 -13.49 10.03
C GLY A 129 -7.49 -14.15 11.27
N TYR A 130 -6.18 -14.06 11.44
CA TYR A 130 -5.50 -14.62 12.62
C TYR A 130 -5.51 -13.68 13.83
N PHE A 131 -5.32 -12.37 13.61
CA PHE A 131 -5.11 -11.41 14.70
C PHE A 131 -6.31 -10.51 15.01
N MET A 132 -7.24 -10.30 14.07
CA MET A 132 -8.51 -9.63 14.36
C MET A 132 -9.46 -10.63 15.02
N SER A 133 -9.99 -10.28 16.19
CA SER A 133 -11.08 -11.05 16.76
C SER A 133 -12.34 -10.88 15.91
N VAL A 134 -13.14 -11.94 15.77
CA VAL A 134 -14.50 -11.84 15.19
C VAL A 134 -15.35 -10.83 15.99
N ASP A 135 -15.06 -10.68 17.29
CA ASP A 135 -15.71 -9.72 18.19
C ASP A 135 -15.27 -8.27 17.99
N ALA A 136 -14.28 -7.98 17.14
CA ALA A 136 -13.79 -6.62 16.88
C ALA A 136 -14.89 -5.67 16.43
N GLU A 137 -15.63 -6.08 15.41
CA GLU A 137 -16.72 -5.31 14.84
C GLU A 137 -17.85 -5.15 15.86
N ARG A 138 -18.24 -6.26 16.50
CA ARG A 138 -19.24 -6.25 17.57
C ARG A 138 -18.85 -5.31 18.70
N HIS A 139 -17.59 -5.30 19.11
CA HIS A 139 -17.06 -4.42 20.14
C HIS A 139 -17.11 -2.96 19.70
N ALA A 140 -16.79 -2.65 18.44
CA ALA A 140 -16.91 -1.30 17.89
C ALA A 140 -18.37 -0.79 17.95
N TYR A 141 -19.34 -1.60 17.53
CA TYR A 141 -20.77 -1.27 17.68
C TYR A 141 -21.18 -1.12 19.15
N GLN A 142 -20.64 -1.94 20.04
CA GLN A 142 -20.93 -1.88 21.47
C GLN A 142 -20.35 -0.61 22.11
N LEU A 143 -19.19 -0.13 21.66
CA LEU A 143 -18.62 1.15 22.07
C LEU A 143 -19.53 2.31 21.66
N VAL A 144 -20.07 2.29 20.43
CA VAL A 144 -21.05 3.29 19.96
C VAL A 144 -22.30 3.27 20.81
N ALA A 145 -22.88 2.09 21.05
CA ALA A 145 -24.12 1.95 21.80
C ALA A 145 -24.00 2.43 23.26
N ASN A 146 -22.82 2.21 23.86
CA ASN A 146 -22.53 2.62 25.24
C ASN A 146 -22.07 4.07 25.36
N LEU A 147 -21.75 4.75 24.25
CA LEU A 147 -21.26 6.12 24.30
C LEU A 147 -22.42 7.07 24.61
N LYS A 148 -22.35 7.69 25.79
CA LYS A 148 -23.31 8.69 26.26
C LYS A 148 -22.60 10.00 26.59
N GLN A 149 -23.25 11.11 26.31
CA GLN A 149 -22.83 12.42 26.77
C GLN A 149 -23.04 12.49 28.29
N THR A 150 -21.96 12.40 29.06
CA THR A 150 -22.00 12.53 30.52
C THR A 150 -21.56 13.91 31.01
N GLY A 151 -20.99 14.73 30.12
CA GLY A 151 -20.47 16.06 30.44
C GLY A 151 -20.56 17.02 29.25
N ALA A 152 -19.47 17.74 28.99
CA ALA A 152 -19.41 18.73 27.93
C ALA A 152 -19.66 18.10 26.55
N LEU A 153 -20.51 18.75 25.75
CA LEU A 153 -20.88 18.29 24.41
C LEU A 153 -19.66 18.08 23.50
N ARG A 154 -18.68 18.98 23.58
CA ARG A 154 -17.43 18.90 22.81
C ARG A 154 -16.65 17.61 23.07
N ASP A 155 -16.62 17.16 24.32
CA ASP A 155 -15.88 15.96 24.70
C ASP A 155 -16.61 14.70 24.21
N TYR A 156 -17.95 14.71 24.24
CA TYR A 156 -18.77 13.69 23.61
C TYR A 156 -18.54 13.61 22.09
N ILE A 157 -18.59 14.75 21.38
CA ILE A 157 -18.33 14.82 19.93
C ILE A 157 -16.95 14.22 19.60
N ARG A 158 -15.91 14.60 20.35
CA ARG A 158 -14.55 14.08 20.15
C ARG A 158 -14.49 12.56 20.40
N ALA A 159 -15.14 12.07 21.44
CA ALA A 159 -15.21 10.64 21.73
C ALA A 159 -15.97 9.87 20.63
N TYR A 160 -17.08 10.43 20.17
CA TYR A 160 -17.90 9.86 19.10
C TYR A 160 -17.12 9.74 17.80
N GLN A 161 -16.51 10.84 17.35
CA GLN A 161 -15.65 10.86 16.15
C GLN A 161 -14.53 9.84 16.24
N LYS A 162 -13.90 9.69 17.42
CA LYS A 162 -12.84 8.70 17.63
C LYS A 162 -13.35 7.26 17.49
N VAL A 163 -14.53 6.93 18.04
CA VAL A 163 -15.12 5.59 17.92
C VAL A 163 -15.55 5.31 16.47
N MET A 164 -16.04 6.31 15.74
CA MET A 164 -16.40 6.17 14.33
C MET A 164 -15.22 5.79 13.43
N LEU A 165 -13.97 6.10 13.83
CA LEU A 165 -12.78 5.63 13.10
C LEU A 165 -12.59 4.11 13.17
N ASP A 166 -13.21 3.44 14.15
CA ASP A 166 -13.04 2.01 14.42
C ASP A 166 -14.16 1.15 13.85
N VAL A 167 -15.29 1.77 13.53
CA VAL A 167 -16.47 1.08 13.04
C VAL A 167 -16.43 1.12 11.50
N PRO A 168 -16.02 0.04 10.83
CA PRO A 168 -16.02 0.02 9.38
C PRO A 168 -17.45 0.09 8.85
N MET A 169 -17.65 0.91 7.80
CA MET A 169 -18.83 0.93 6.92
C MET A 169 -20.21 1.12 7.58
N MET A 170 -20.32 1.91 8.67
CA MET A 170 -21.64 2.37 9.15
C MET A 170 -22.24 3.38 8.16
N PRO A 171 -23.49 3.20 7.66
CA PRO A 171 -24.17 4.19 6.83
C PRO A 171 -24.30 5.54 7.54
N GLU A 172 -24.18 6.65 6.81
CA GLU A 172 -24.20 8.00 7.40
C GLU A 172 -25.46 8.28 8.25
N LYS A 173 -26.61 7.81 7.77
CA LYS A 173 -27.89 7.84 8.50
C LYS A 173 -27.82 7.14 9.86
N ASP A 174 -27.11 6.02 9.95
CA ASP A 174 -27.00 5.24 11.17
C ASP A 174 -26.00 5.92 12.11
N LYS A 175 -24.93 6.51 11.57
CA LYS A 175 -24.01 7.35 12.36
C LYS A 175 -24.73 8.54 12.98
N LEU A 176 -25.61 9.22 12.25
CA LEU A 176 -26.37 10.33 12.82
C LEU A 176 -27.34 9.84 13.91
N HIS A 177 -28.05 8.74 13.66
CA HIS A 177 -28.98 8.15 14.62
C HIS A 177 -28.30 7.78 15.95
N TRP A 178 -27.17 7.08 15.88
CA TRP A 178 -26.40 6.70 17.07
C TRP A 178 -25.82 7.91 17.80
N PHE A 179 -25.41 8.95 17.06
CA PHE A 179 -24.95 10.20 17.66
C PHE A 179 -26.04 10.86 18.50
N ILE A 180 -27.26 10.97 17.95
CA ILE A 180 -28.40 11.62 18.61
C ILE A 180 -28.81 10.84 19.87
N ILE A 181 -28.89 9.50 19.79
CA ILE A 181 -29.25 8.63 20.93
C ILE A 181 -28.25 8.77 22.11
N GLY A 182 -26.99 9.10 21.82
CA GLY A 182 -25.98 9.29 22.84
C GLY A 182 -25.98 10.67 23.49
N LEU A 183 -26.69 11.66 22.95
CA LEU A 183 -26.75 13.01 23.50
C LEU A 183 -27.54 13.09 24.81
N GLN A 184 -27.29 14.16 25.57
CA GLN A 184 -28.16 14.58 26.67
C GLN A 184 -29.50 15.08 26.11
N PHE A 185 -30.57 14.94 26.89
CA PHE A 185 -31.93 15.30 26.47
C PHE A 185 -32.07 16.73 25.91
N TRP A 186 -31.41 17.71 26.54
CA TRP A 186 -31.46 19.10 26.06
C TRP A 186 -30.79 19.27 24.69
N ALA A 187 -29.65 18.61 24.45
CA ALA A 187 -28.92 18.68 23.20
C ALA A 187 -29.65 17.90 22.09
N GLN A 188 -30.28 16.77 22.46
CA GLN A 188 -31.12 16.00 21.56
C GLN A 188 -32.29 16.84 21.03
N ALA A 189 -33.00 17.56 21.91
CA ALA A 189 -34.13 18.41 21.52
C ALA A 189 -33.71 19.54 20.55
N ASP A 190 -32.53 20.13 20.75
CA ASP A 190 -31.99 21.17 19.87
C ASP A 190 -31.58 20.61 18.49
N VAL A 191 -30.99 19.41 18.47
CA VAL A 191 -30.58 18.74 17.23
C VAL A 191 -31.80 18.26 16.43
N GLU A 192 -32.79 17.66 17.08
CA GLU A 192 -34.03 17.23 16.43
C GLU A 192 -34.79 18.42 15.81
N ARG A 193 -34.78 19.59 16.49
CA ARG A 193 -35.37 20.82 15.94
C ARG A 193 -34.66 21.32 14.69
N SER A 194 -33.36 21.06 14.57
CA SER A 194 -32.53 21.49 13.44
C SER A 194 -32.60 20.53 12.25
N ASN A 195 -33.15 19.32 12.44
CA ASN A 195 -33.31 18.26 11.44
C ASN A 195 -32.10 18.08 10.50
N PRO A 196 -30.90 17.78 11.04
CA PRO A 196 -29.72 17.56 10.21
C PRO A 196 -29.86 16.28 9.38
N GLU A 197 -29.35 16.32 8.15
CA GLU A 197 -29.27 15.13 7.28
C GLU A 197 -27.91 14.41 7.41
N THR A 198 -26.91 15.09 7.95
CA THR A 198 -25.51 14.64 8.07
C THR A 198 -24.90 15.09 9.40
N LEU A 199 -23.73 14.51 9.74
CA LEU A 199 -22.95 14.91 10.93
C LEU A 199 -22.08 16.16 10.72
N GLU A 200 -21.91 16.61 9.46
CA GLU A 200 -21.30 17.90 9.07
C GLU A 200 -22.34 19.01 9.04
#